data_AF-A0A8D8KGZ0-F1
#
_entry.id   AF-A0A8D8KGZ0-F1
#
_cell.length_a   1.000
_cell.length_b   1.000
_cell.length_c   1.000
_cell.angle_alpha   90.00
_cell.angle_beta   90.00
_cell.angle_gamma   90.00
#
_symmetry.space_group_name_H-M   'P 1'
#
loop_
_entity.id
_entity.type
_entity.pdbx_description
1 polymer ?
#
loop_
_entity_poly.entity_id
_entity_poly.type
_entity_poly.pdbx_seq_one_letter_code
_entity_poly.pdbx_strand_id
1 'polypeptide(L)'
;LFSALDGRIYFGDVTVILPAHWPNSCIPYNQTRTSASGERVDVTIKTHSKTESSIWTKQYAGCGEPGDQIYIDSDILGRDTIGREFVREWAKYRYGIFDEIGFTKDPIYPRCYINDDHELKLTGCSDAPVHDRGLCGNPASYNISDIIDRNARSSIMFAAEAPSVTMFCDEGTHNRYAPTKHNQLCDRRSTLDVILKHDDFIMNNQINVNPSIIVNTTPKFSYKTRKSTRYVIIIDETLDMQLR
;
A
#
# COMPACT_ATOMS: atom_id res chain seq x y z
N LEU A 1 -9.50 2.56 -1.54
CA LEU A 1 -9.12 3.43 -0.41
C LEU A 1 -10.36 4.07 0.23
N PHE A 2 -11.07 4.96 -0.47
CA PHE A 2 -12.26 5.65 0.06
C PHE A 2 -13.30 4.73 0.72
N SER A 3 -13.78 3.72 -0.01
CA SER A 3 -14.73 2.74 0.53
C SER A 3 -14.18 1.95 1.72
N ALA A 4 -12.88 1.59 1.68
CA ALA A 4 -12.24 0.79 2.71
C ALA A 4 -11.93 1.54 4.02
N LEU A 5 -12.02 2.87 3.99
CA LEU A 5 -11.83 3.77 5.13
C LEU A 5 -13.10 4.57 5.42
N ASP A 6 -14.26 3.97 5.13
CA ASP A 6 -15.60 4.52 5.41
C ASP A 6 -15.80 5.96 4.92
N GLY A 7 -15.27 6.27 3.74
CA GLY A 7 -15.47 7.55 3.08
C GLY A 7 -14.64 8.70 3.67
N ARG A 8 -13.56 8.41 4.40
CA ARG A 8 -12.75 9.46 5.06
C ARG A 8 -11.60 10.00 4.22
N ILE A 9 -10.98 9.16 3.39
CA ILE A 9 -9.76 9.51 2.63
C ILE A 9 -9.84 9.04 1.18
N TYR A 10 -9.40 9.90 0.27
CA TYR A 10 -9.26 9.59 -1.15
C TYR A 10 -8.06 10.34 -1.74
N PHE A 11 -7.61 9.94 -2.93
CA PHE A 11 -6.58 10.65 -3.67
C PHE A 11 -7.18 11.89 -4.34
N GLY A 12 -6.77 13.07 -3.89
CA GLY A 12 -7.26 14.35 -4.43
C GLY A 12 -6.48 14.79 -5.67
N ASP A 13 -5.20 15.12 -5.49
CA ASP A 13 -4.32 15.57 -6.56
C ASP A 13 -3.16 14.58 -6.75
N VAL A 14 -2.86 14.26 -8.01
CA VAL A 14 -1.78 13.34 -8.39
C VAL A 14 -0.89 14.04 -9.41
N THR A 15 0.40 14.10 -9.13
CA THR A 15 1.40 14.64 -10.06
C THR A 15 2.17 13.50 -10.72
N VAL A 16 2.14 13.46 -12.05
CA VAL A 16 2.84 12.47 -12.85
C VAL A 16 4.06 13.12 -13.50
N ILE A 17 5.23 12.58 -13.18
CA ILE A 17 6.50 13.06 -13.74
C ILE A 17 6.86 12.19 -14.95
N LEU A 18 6.88 12.80 -16.13
CA LEU A 18 7.17 12.12 -17.39
C LEU A 18 8.63 12.35 -17.82
N PRO A 19 9.25 11.39 -18.54
CA PRO A 19 10.55 11.57 -19.16
C PRO A 19 10.56 12.74 -20.16
N ALA A 20 11.67 13.46 -20.23
CA ALA A 20 11.79 14.66 -21.06
C ALA A 20 11.68 14.39 -22.57
N HIS A 21 12.02 13.17 -23.00
CA HIS A 21 11.97 12.77 -24.42
C HIS A 21 10.57 12.33 -24.88
N TRP A 22 9.59 12.19 -23.98
CA TRP A 22 8.25 11.77 -24.37
C TRP A 22 7.50 12.89 -25.09
N PRO A 23 6.77 12.61 -26.18
CA PRO A 23 5.98 13.62 -26.88
C PRO A 23 4.78 14.10 -26.05
N ASN A 24 4.24 15.27 -26.39
CA ASN A 24 3.04 15.82 -25.76
C ASN A 24 1.76 15.02 -26.09
N SER A 25 1.78 14.11 -27.07
CA SER A 25 0.66 13.19 -27.34
C SER A 25 0.44 12.17 -26.22
N CYS A 26 1.41 11.98 -25.31
CA CYS A 26 1.30 11.07 -24.17
C CYS A 26 0.52 11.65 -22.99
N ILE A 27 0.07 12.92 -23.06
CA ILE A 27 -0.80 13.53 -22.06
C ILE A 27 -2.18 13.84 -22.65
N PRO A 28 -3.25 13.88 -21.84
CA PRO A 28 -4.57 14.30 -22.29
C PRO A 28 -4.53 15.68 -22.95
N TYR A 29 -5.30 15.87 -24.02
CA TYR A 29 -5.27 17.07 -24.87
C TYR A 29 -5.56 18.40 -24.13
N ASN A 30 -6.26 18.31 -23.00
CA ASN A 30 -6.64 19.45 -22.17
C ASN A 30 -5.65 19.75 -21.03
N GLN A 31 -4.49 19.10 -21.01
CA GLN A 31 -3.48 19.29 -19.98
C GLN A 31 -2.17 19.81 -20.53
N THR A 32 -1.41 20.49 -19.67
CA THR A 32 -0.12 21.08 -20.01
C THR A 32 0.98 20.53 -19.12
N ARG A 33 2.17 20.29 -19.69
CA ARG A 33 3.37 19.94 -18.92
C ARG A 33 3.94 21.16 -18.22
N THR A 34 4.09 21.04 -16.91
CA THR A 34 4.82 22.03 -16.09
C THR A 34 6.20 21.50 -15.71
N SER A 35 7.06 22.36 -15.16
CA SER A 35 8.40 21.95 -14.73
C SER A 35 8.32 21.30 -13.35
N ALA A 36 8.96 20.14 -13.18
CA ALA A 36 9.21 19.56 -11.86
C ALA A 36 10.19 20.44 -11.07
N SER A 37 9.93 20.63 -9.77
CA SER A 37 10.74 21.41 -8.84
C SER A 37 10.84 20.70 -7.49
N GLY A 38 11.67 19.65 -7.44
CA GLY A 38 12.01 18.98 -6.18
C GLY A 38 10.94 18.05 -5.61
N GLU A 39 9.96 17.62 -6.41
CA GLU A 39 8.95 16.66 -5.96
C GLU A 39 9.59 15.34 -5.54
N ARG A 40 9.17 14.83 -4.36
CA ARG A 40 9.49 13.47 -3.92
C ARG A 40 8.67 12.47 -4.74
N VAL A 41 9.28 11.35 -5.09
CA VAL A 41 8.63 10.30 -5.88
C VAL A 41 8.10 9.22 -4.95
N ASP A 42 6.79 9.18 -4.77
CA ASP A 42 6.14 8.16 -3.94
C ASP A 42 6.03 6.82 -4.68
N VAL A 43 5.82 6.88 -6.00
CA VAL A 43 5.60 5.72 -6.86
C VAL A 43 6.51 5.78 -8.09
N THR A 44 7.27 4.73 -8.34
CA THR A 44 8.09 4.57 -9.55
C THR A 44 7.56 3.42 -10.39
N ILE A 45 7.27 3.70 -11.66
CA ILE A 45 6.92 2.69 -12.67
C ILE A 45 8.18 2.31 -13.43
N LYS A 46 8.52 1.02 -13.47
CA LYS A 46 9.68 0.50 -14.21
C LYS A 46 9.35 -0.87 -14.81
N THR A 47 9.95 -1.20 -15.94
CA THR A 47 9.97 -2.58 -16.43
C THR A 47 10.83 -3.43 -15.49
N HIS A 48 10.31 -4.59 -15.08
CA HIS A 48 11.04 -5.46 -14.16
C HIS A 48 11.21 -6.89 -14.72
N SER A 49 12.21 -7.61 -14.19
CA SER A 49 12.37 -9.05 -14.43
C SER A 49 11.23 -9.83 -13.76
N LYS A 50 10.75 -10.91 -14.40
CA LYS A 50 9.65 -11.78 -13.95
C LYS A 50 9.86 -12.47 -12.59
N THR A 51 11.02 -12.30 -11.95
CA THR A 51 11.41 -12.96 -10.70
C THR A 51 10.93 -12.24 -9.43
N GLU A 52 10.50 -10.98 -9.53
CA GLU A 52 10.03 -10.20 -8.38
C GLU A 52 8.51 -9.93 -8.44
N SER A 53 7.94 -9.53 -7.30
CA SER A 53 6.54 -9.09 -7.22
C SER A 53 6.29 -7.92 -8.17
N SER A 54 5.17 -7.95 -8.90
CA SER A 54 4.86 -6.89 -9.87
C SER A 54 4.51 -5.53 -9.24
N ILE A 55 4.20 -5.50 -7.95
CA ILE A 55 4.02 -4.28 -7.17
C ILE A 55 4.48 -4.50 -5.74
N TRP A 56 5.27 -3.57 -5.20
CA TRP A 56 5.74 -3.67 -3.82
C TRP A 56 6.17 -2.32 -3.24
N THR A 57 6.09 -2.24 -1.92
CA THR A 57 6.59 -1.12 -1.13
C THR A 57 7.96 -1.44 -0.54
N LYS A 58 8.91 -0.54 -0.72
CA LYS A 58 10.19 -0.57 0.00
C LYS A 58 9.98 0.00 1.41
N GLN A 59 9.71 -0.90 2.35
CA GLN A 59 9.45 -0.56 3.76
C GLN A 59 10.61 -1.05 4.64
N TYR A 60 11.37 -0.11 5.19
CA TYR A 60 12.51 -0.38 6.09
C TYR A 60 12.17 -0.09 7.56
N ALA A 61 11.11 0.67 7.81
CA ALA A 61 10.71 1.13 9.12
C ALA A 61 9.70 0.18 9.79
N GLY A 62 9.42 0.45 11.05
CA GLY A 62 8.50 -0.31 11.90
C GLY A 62 7.03 0.04 11.67
N CYS A 63 6.18 -0.41 12.59
CA CYS A 63 4.75 -0.12 12.51
C CYS A 63 4.44 1.36 12.69
N GLY A 64 3.53 1.89 11.88
CA GLY A 64 3.12 3.30 11.93
C GLY A 64 4.06 4.25 11.19
N GLU A 65 5.21 3.76 10.72
CA GLU A 65 6.22 4.58 10.05
C GLU A 65 6.11 4.48 8.51
N PRO A 66 6.26 5.59 7.78
CA PRO A 66 6.14 5.58 6.33
C PRO A 66 7.27 4.81 5.66
N GLY A 67 6.94 4.15 4.55
CA GLY A 67 7.90 3.51 3.66
C GLY A 67 8.71 4.51 2.84
N ASP A 68 9.71 3.99 2.13
CA ASP A 68 10.59 4.79 1.28
C ASP A 68 9.92 5.15 -0.05
N GLN A 69 9.45 4.12 -0.78
CA GLN A 69 8.89 4.25 -2.12
C GLN A 69 8.11 2.99 -2.54
N ILE A 70 7.11 3.15 -3.42
CA ILE A 70 6.39 2.06 -4.09
C ILE A 70 6.97 1.85 -5.49
N TYR A 71 7.15 0.60 -5.89
CA TYR A 71 7.52 0.21 -7.24
C TYR A 71 6.39 -0.56 -7.90
N ILE A 72 6.12 -0.24 -9.16
CA ILE A 72 5.09 -0.88 -9.99
C ILE A 72 5.75 -1.33 -11.30
N ASP A 73 5.53 -2.58 -11.67
CA ASP A 73 5.87 -3.08 -12.98
C ASP A 73 4.95 -2.49 -14.04
N SER A 74 5.50 -2.01 -15.15
CA SER A 74 4.69 -1.50 -16.27
C SER A 74 3.74 -2.57 -16.85
N ASP A 75 4.10 -3.85 -16.76
CA ASP A 75 3.34 -4.95 -17.36
C ASP A 75 1.98 -5.22 -16.67
N ILE A 76 1.78 -4.67 -15.47
CA ILE A 76 0.53 -4.83 -14.72
C ILE A 76 -0.43 -3.66 -14.88
N LEU A 77 0.02 -2.56 -15.49
CA LEU A 77 -0.81 -1.39 -15.74
C LEU A 77 -1.99 -1.79 -16.64
N GLY A 78 -3.20 -1.49 -16.18
CA GLY A 78 -4.45 -1.83 -16.89
C GLY A 78 -5.12 -3.12 -16.44
N ARG A 79 -4.54 -3.89 -15.50
CA ARG A 79 -5.25 -5.01 -14.86
C ARG A 79 -6.38 -4.51 -13.96
N ASP A 80 -7.50 -5.22 -13.93
CA ASP A 80 -8.65 -4.85 -13.10
C ASP A 80 -8.36 -4.87 -11.59
N THR A 81 -7.39 -5.69 -11.16
CA THR A 81 -7.02 -5.86 -9.74
C THR A 81 -6.06 -4.79 -9.22
N ILE A 82 -5.38 -4.06 -10.12
CA ILE A 82 -4.26 -3.18 -9.75
C ILE A 82 -4.66 -2.09 -8.76
N GLY A 83 -5.91 -1.61 -8.81
CA GLY A 83 -6.39 -0.60 -7.89
C GLY A 83 -6.37 -1.06 -6.43
N ARG A 84 -6.72 -2.32 -6.15
CA ARG A 84 -6.70 -2.86 -4.77
C ARG A 84 -5.27 -3.19 -4.33
N GLU A 85 -4.49 -3.80 -5.22
CA GLU A 85 -3.07 -4.09 -4.95
C GLU A 85 -2.29 -2.79 -4.67
N PHE A 86 -2.56 -1.73 -5.43
CA PHE A 86 -2.00 -0.41 -5.18
C PHE A 86 -2.42 0.16 -3.82
N VAL A 87 -3.69 -0.01 -3.41
CA VAL A 87 -4.13 0.44 -2.09
C VAL A 87 -3.45 -0.34 -0.96
N ARG A 88 -3.19 -1.64 -1.14
CA ARG A 88 -2.41 -2.44 -0.19
C ARG A 88 -1.01 -1.86 0.01
N GLU A 89 -0.30 -1.64 -1.10
CA GLU A 89 1.06 -1.10 -1.07
C GLU A 89 1.08 0.37 -0.61
N TRP A 90 0.09 1.18 -1.00
CA TRP A 90 -0.09 2.53 -0.48
C TRP A 90 -0.24 2.55 1.04
N ALA A 91 -1.01 1.62 1.61
CA ALA A 91 -1.19 1.57 3.06
C ALA A 91 0.11 1.19 3.79
N LYS A 92 0.93 0.29 3.22
CA LYS A 92 2.28 -0.01 3.73
C LYS A 92 3.19 1.21 3.66
N TYR A 93 3.12 1.95 2.56
CA TYR A 93 3.93 3.14 2.29
C TYR A 93 3.55 4.33 3.17
N ARG A 94 2.26 4.64 3.30
CA ARG A 94 1.80 5.84 4.01
C ARG A 94 1.66 5.62 5.51
N TYR A 95 1.08 4.49 5.91
CA TYR A 95 0.67 4.25 7.31
C TYR A 95 1.56 3.24 8.04
N GLY A 96 2.53 2.63 7.37
CA GLY A 96 3.44 1.68 8.02
C GLY A 96 2.76 0.41 8.53
N ILE A 97 1.74 -0.07 7.83
CA ILE A 97 1.11 -1.37 8.14
C ILE A 97 1.72 -2.50 7.30
N PHE A 98 1.37 -3.75 7.61
CA PHE A 98 1.95 -4.94 6.99
C PHE A 98 0.87 -5.95 6.64
N ASP A 99 1.22 -6.93 5.82
CA ASP A 99 0.27 -7.97 5.41
C ASP A 99 -0.23 -8.80 6.60
N GLU A 100 -1.53 -9.10 6.58
CA GLU A 100 -2.24 -9.95 7.53
C GLU A 100 -2.25 -11.42 7.07
N ILE A 101 -1.56 -11.72 5.96
CA ILE A 101 -1.25 -13.07 5.49
C ILE A 101 0.24 -13.36 5.65
N GLY A 102 0.57 -14.58 6.06
CA GLY A 102 1.93 -15.09 6.10
C GLY A 102 2.43 -15.63 4.75
N PHE A 103 3.70 -15.99 4.72
CA PHE A 103 4.39 -16.52 3.54
C PHE A 103 4.44 -18.05 3.55
N THR A 104 4.56 -18.63 2.36
CA THR A 104 4.71 -20.08 2.20
C THR A 104 6.06 -20.52 2.75
N LYS A 105 6.08 -21.51 3.66
CA LYS A 105 7.30 -22.10 4.25
C LYS A 105 8.18 -21.10 5.01
N ASP A 106 7.63 -19.97 5.43
CA ASP A 106 8.35 -19.02 6.28
C ASP A 106 8.21 -19.43 7.75
N PRO A 107 9.31 -19.59 8.50
CA PRO A 107 9.26 -20.02 9.89
C PRO A 107 8.83 -18.91 10.87
N ILE A 108 8.93 -17.64 10.46
CA ILE A 108 8.63 -16.48 11.32
C ILE A 108 7.20 -16.00 11.06
N TYR A 109 6.81 -15.87 9.79
CA TYR A 109 5.50 -15.42 9.37
C TYR A 109 4.82 -16.49 8.52
N PRO A 110 4.49 -17.66 9.08
CA PRO A 110 3.94 -18.75 8.31
C PRO A 110 2.54 -18.41 7.84
N ARG A 111 2.20 -18.81 6.61
CA ARG A 111 0.83 -18.72 6.08
C ARG A 111 -0.20 -19.47 6.94
N CYS A 112 0.22 -20.55 7.58
CA CYS A 112 -0.65 -21.39 8.40
C CYS A 112 -0.01 -21.64 9.74
N TYR A 113 -0.84 -21.66 10.78
CA TYR A 113 -0.38 -21.88 12.15
C TYR A 113 -1.37 -22.74 12.91
N ILE A 114 -0.90 -23.35 13.99
CA ILE A 114 -1.75 -24.09 14.92
C ILE A 114 -2.12 -23.13 16.04
N ASN A 115 -3.42 -22.94 16.27
CA ASN A 115 -3.90 -22.12 17.38
C ASN A 115 -3.84 -22.90 18.71
N ASP A 116 -4.23 -22.24 19.81
CA ASP A 116 -4.24 -22.85 21.14
C ASP A 116 -5.17 -24.08 21.25
N ASP A 117 -6.20 -24.15 20.39
CA ASP A 117 -7.13 -25.29 20.30
C ASP A 117 -6.59 -26.48 19.49
N HIS A 118 -5.31 -26.45 19.09
CA HIS A 118 -4.67 -27.44 18.22
C HIS A 118 -5.31 -27.55 16.82
N GLU A 119 -6.00 -26.50 16.37
CA GLU A 119 -6.58 -26.42 15.04
C GLU A 119 -5.63 -25.71 14.08
N LEU A 120 -5.48 -26.29 12.89
CA LEU A 120 -4.77 -25.65 11.78
C LEU A 120 -5.61 -24.50 11.24
N LYS A 121 -5.08 -23.28 11.31
CA LYS A 121 -5.71 -22.05 10.83
C LYS A 121 -4.85 -21.37 9.77
N LEU A 122 -5.52 -20.75 8.80
CA LEU A 122 -4.90 -19.85 7.85
C LEU A 122 -4.72 -18.47 8.50
N THR A 123 -3.55 -17.85 8.34
CA THR A 123 -3.38 -16.44 8.70
C THR A 123 -4.18 -15.59 7.73
N GLY A 124 -5.07 -14.75 8.23
CA GLY A 124 -5.82 -13.84 7.40
C GLY A 124 -6.83 -13.03 8.19
N CYS A 125 -7.49 -12.12 7.49
CA CYS A 125 -8.52 -11.30 8.09
C CYS A 125 -9.74 -11.12 7.19
N SER A 126 -10.91 -11.44 7.73
CA SER A 126 -12.20 -11.48 7.06
C SER A 126 -13.30 -11.42 8.12
N ASP A 127 -14.46 -10.84 7.78
CA ASP A 127 -15.64 -10.83 8.65
C ASP A 127 -16.37 -12.18 8.70
N ALA A 128 -16.06 -13.09 7.77
CA ALA A 128 -16.49 -14.48 7.79
C ALA A 128 -15.31 -15.45 7.89
N PRO A 129 -15.54 -16.71 8.31
CA PRO A 129 -14.50 -17.72 8.42
C PRO A 129 -13.70 -17.91 7.13
N VAL A 130 -12.38 -17.84 7.26
CA VAL A 130 -11.44 -18.07 6.15
C VAL A 130 -11.18 -19.58 6.06
N HIS A 131 -11.47 -20.18 4.90
CA HIS A 131 -11.34 -21.62 4.72
C HIS A 131 -9.98 -21.95 4.12
N ASP A 132 -9.23 -22.84 4.76
CA ASP A 132 -7.90 -23.28 4.29
C ASP A 132 -7.95 -23.88 2.86
N ARG A 133 -8.99 -24.66 2.52
CA ARG A 133 -9.13 -25.35 1.22
C ARG A 133 -7.82 -26.01 0.71
N GLY A 134 -6.97 -26.48 1.61
CA GLY A 134 -5.69 -27.13 1.29
C GLY A 134 -4.49 -26.20 1.09
N LEU A 135 -4.57 -24.92 1.44
CA LEU A 135 -3.45 -23.97 1.39
C LEU A 135 -2.31 -24.33 2.32
N CYS A 136 -2.64 -24.86 3.48
CA CYS A 136 -1.67 -25.32 4.47
C CYS A 136 -1.01 -26.64 4.06
N GLY A 137 -1.59 -27.39 3.12
CA GLY A 137 -1.12 -28.68 2.64
C GLY A 137 -0.10 -28.65 1.49
N ASN A 138 0.40 -27.47 1.10
CA ASN A 138 1.32 -27.24 -0.04
C ASN A 138 0.63 -27.33 -1.43
N PRO A 139 -0.31 -26.41 -1.76
CA PRO A 139 -0.98 -26.42 -3.06
C PRO A 139 -0.04 -25.96 -4.17
N ALA A 140 -0.12 -26.60 -5.34
CA ALA A 140 0.63 -26.21 -6.54
C ALA A 140 0.20 -24.84 -7.11
N SER A 141 -1.06 -24.48 -6.90
CA SER A 141 -1.63 -23.16 -7.20
C SER A 141 -2.90 -22.98 -6.38
N TYR A 142 -3.22 -21.75 -5.99
CA TYR A 142 -4.46 -21.47 -5.29
C TYR A 142 -5.08 -20.17 -5.81
N ASN A 143 -6.40 -20.15 -5.92
CA ASN A 143 -7.13 -18.94 -6.25
C ASN A 143 -7.59 -18.28 -4.94
N ILE A 144 -7.12 -17.07 -4.70
CA ILE A 144 -7.46 -16.29 -3.50
C ILE A 144 -8.97 -16.08 -3.36
N SER A 145 -9.69 -16.00 -4.49
CA SER A 145 -11.14 -15.82 -4.51
C SER A 145 -11.93 -17.01 -3.96
N ASP A 146 -11.31 -18.20 -3.90
CA ASP A 146 -11.94 -19.41 -3.35
C ASP A 146 -11.76 -19.52 -1.84
N ILE A 147 -10.83 -18.77 -1.25
CA ILE A 147 -10.50 -18.82 0.17
C ILE A 147 -11.51 -18.02 1.00
N ILE A 148 -11.98 -16.93 0.40
CA ILE A 148 -12.88 -15.96 1.02
C ILE A 148 -14.32 -16.33 0.67
N ASP A 149 -15.21 -16.24 1.64
CA ASP A 149 -16.64 -16.36 1.34
C ASP A 149 -17.06 -15.23 0.38
N ARG A 150 -17.92 -15.53 -0.59
CA ARG A 150 -18.36 -14.55 -1.60
C ARG A 150 -19.11 -13.37 -0.98
N ASN A 151 -19.75 -13.58 0.16
CA ASN A 151 -20.49 -12.55 0.88
C ASN A 151 -19.68 -11.89 2.00
N ALA A 152 -18.45 -12.36 2.24
CA ALA A 152 -17.58 -11.78 3.24
C ALA A 152 -16.90 -10.52 2.74
N ARG A 153 -16.68 -9.58 3.65
CA ARG A 153 -15.73 -8.51 3.49
C ARG A 153 -14.40 -8.97 4.08
N SER A 154 -13.35 -8.79 3.30
CA SER A 154 -12.02 -9.18 3.74
C SER A 154 -11.04 -8.03 3.60
N SER A 155 -9.95 -8.14 4.36
CA SER A 155 -8.94 -7.09 4.46
C SER A 155 -8.13 -6.94 3.19
N ILE A 156 -7.86 -5.69 2.81
CA ILE A 156 -6.90 -5.32 1.78
C ILE A 156 -5.51 -5.87 2.09
N MET A 157 -5.15 -5.98 3.37
CA MET A 157 -3.87 -6.51 3.82
C MET A 157 -3.81 -8.05 3.83
N PHE A 158 -4.93 -8.73 3.56
CA PHE A 158 -4.98 -10.18 3.44
C PHE A 158 -4.96 -10.64 1.97
N ALA A 159 -5.84 -10.08 1.14
CA ALA A 159 -6.16 -10.68 -0.17
C ALA A 159 -6.58 -9.64 -1.23
N ALA A 160 -5.80 -8.58 -1.40
CA ALA A 160 -6.10 -7.47 -2.31
C ALA A 160 -6.49 -7.89 -3.74
N GLU A 161 -6.06 -9.07 -4.18
CA GLU A 161 -6.34 -9.63 -5.49
C GLU A 161 -7.84 -10.01 -5.65
N ALA A 162 -8.53 -10.39 -4.58
CA ALA A 162 -9.93 -10.84 -4.63
C ALA A 162 -10.95 -9.68 -4.74
N PRO A 163 -12.06 -9.86 -5.49
CA PRO A 163 -13.09 -8.82 -5.65
C PRO A 163 -13.87 -8.47 -4.37
N SER A 164 -14.02 -9.42 -3.44
CA SER A 164 -14.75 -9.22 -2.16
C SER A 164 -13.99 -8.36 -1.14
N VAL A 165 -12.73 -8.03 -1.44
CA VAL A 165 -11.87 -7.25 -0.56
C VAL A 165 -12.20 -5.76 -0.62
N THR A 166 -12.73 -5.26 0.48
CA THR A 166 -13.33 -3.92 0.55
C THR A 166 -13.03 -3.16 1.85
N MET A 167 -12.24 -3.71 2.77
CA MET A 167 -12.00 -3.08 4.08
C MET A 167 -10.55 -3.21 4.57
N PHE A 168 -10.21 -2.47 5.61
CA PHE A 168 -9.12 -2.80 6.53
C PHE A 168 -9.72 -3.39 7.80
N CYS A 169 -9.06 -4.39 8.38
CA CYS A 169 -9.62 -5.04 9.56
C CYS A 169 -9.51 -4.16 10.81
N ASP A 170 -10.61 -4.14 11.54
CA ASP A 170 -10.77 -3.46 12.83
C ASP A 170 -10.54 -4.42 13.99
N GLU A 171 -10.72 -3.96 15.23
CA GLU A 171 -10.54 -4.81 16.41
C GLU A 171 -11.51 -6.01 16.48
N GLY A 172 -12.67 -5.94 15.83
CA GLY A 172 -13.68 -7.00 15.85
C GLY A 172 -13.40 -8.12 14.83
N THR A 173 -12.74 -7.79 13.72
CA THR A 173 -12.43 -8.73 12.63
C THR A 173 -10.97 -9.22 12.66
N HIS A 174 -10.07 -8.43 13.23
CA HIS A 174 -8.64 -8.71 13.22
C HIS A 174 -8.23 -9.86 14.15
N ASN A 175 -7.50 -10.83 13.60
CA ASN A 175 -6.96 -11.95 14.36
C ASN A 175 -5.61 -11.60 15.02
N ARG A 176 -5.66 -11.16 16.28
CA ARG A 176 -4.51 -10.73 17.08
C ARG A 176 -3.48 -11.83 17.38
N TYR A 177 -3.86 -13.09 17.27
CA TYR A 177 -3.02 -14.23 17.65
C TYR A 177 -2.35 -14.91 16.45
N ALA A 178 -2.73 -14.56 15.23
CA ALA A 178 -2.06 -15.06 14.04
C ALA A 178 -0.59 -14.59 13.99
N PRO A 179 0.38 -15.45 13.66
CA PRO A 179 1.80 -15.09 13.55
C PRO A 179 2.08 -14.35 12.23
N THR A 180 1.46 -13.19 12.04
CA THR A 180 1.62 -12.34 10.85
C THR A 180 2.72 -11.31 11.06
N LYS A 181 3.29 -10.81 9.97
CA LYS A 181 4.26 -9.71 10.02
C LYS A 181 3.64 -8.47 10.67
N HIS A 182 2.36 -8.20 10.42
CA HIS A 182 1.64 -7.10 11.07
C HIS A 182 1.59 -7.26 12.58
N ASN A 183 1.15 -8.42 13.09
CA ASN A 183 1.01 -8.64 14.53
C ASN A 183 2.35 -8.54 15.27
N GLN A 184 3.41 -9.04 14.65
CA GLN A 184 4.76 -8.99 15.22
C GLN A 184 5.29 -7.55 15.32
N LEU A 185 5.01 -6.69 14.34
CA LEU A 185 5.56 -5.34 14.27
C LEU A 185 4.67 -4.27 14.88
N CYS A 186 3.35 -4.51 14.95
CA CYS A 186 2.33 -3.54 15.36
C CYS A 186 1.72 -3.82 16.74
N ASP A 187 2.37 -4.62 17.58
CA ASP A 187 1.88 -5.00 18.91
C ASP A 187 0.47 -5.63 18.87
N ARG A 188 0.19 -6.42 17.82
CA ARG A 188 -1.10 -7.08 17.57
C ARG A 188 -2.31 -6.14 17.46
N ARG A 189 -2.06 -4.86 17.17
CA ARG A 189 -3.12 -3.90 16.82
C ARG A 189 -3.65 -4.22 15.44
N SER A 190 -4.90 -3.86 15.18
CA SER A 190 -5.49 -4.08 13.86
C SER A 190 -4.93 -3.09 12.85
N THR A 191 -4.98 -3.47 11.57
CA THR A 191 -4.54 -2.60 10.48
C THR A 191 -5.31 -1.28 10.47
N LEU A 192 -6.62 -1.30 10.71
CA LEU A 192 -7.43 -0.08 10.80
C LEU A 192 -7.05 0.80 11.99
N ASP A 193 -6.74 0.25 13.18
CA ASP A 193 -6.34 1.03 14.35
C ASP A 193 -5.05 1.84 14.09
N VAL A 194 -4.06 1.21 13.45
CA VAL A 194 -2.80 1.89 13.09
C VAL A 194 -3.07 3.01 12.08
N ILE A 195 -3.90 2.75 11.07
CA ILE A 195 -4.27 3.75 10.05
C ILE A 195 -4.96 4.95 10.69
N LEU A 196 -5.98 4.73 11.54
CA LEU A 196 -6.78 5.81 12.14
C LEU A 196 -6.01 6.69 13.12
N LYS A 197 -4.88 6.21 13.63
CA LYS A 197 -3.96 6.99 14.49
C LYS A 197 -2.94 7.83 13.72
N HIS A 198 -2.90 7.72 12.40
CA HIS A 198 -2.01 8.52 11.56
C HIS A 198 -2.48 9.97 11.47
N ASP A 199 -1.55 10.91 11.29
CA ASP A 199 -1.81 12.36 11.22
C ASP A 199 -2.85 12.75 10.15
N ASP A 200 -2.91 11.99 9.06
CA ASP A 200 -3.93 12.13 8.00
C ASP A 200 -5.37 12.08 8.52
N PHE A 201 -5.62 11.42 9.65
CA PHE A 201 -6.94 11.32 10.28
C PHE A 201 -7.08 12.28 11.47
N ILE A 202 -5.99 12.52 12.20
CA ILE A 202 -6.00 13.44 13.35
C ILE A 202 -6.20 14.88 12.87
N MET A 203 -5.49 15.29 11.81
CA MET A 203 -5.63 16.64 11.25
C MET A 203 -6.98 16.82 10.53
N ASN A 204 -7.50 15.77 9.88
CA ASN A 204 -8.81 15.81 9.24
C ASN A 204 -9.98 15.82 10.25
N ASN A 205 -9.80 15.41 11.50
CA ASN A 205 -10.85 15.55 12.52
C ASN A 205 -11.21 17.02 12.85
N GLN A 206 -10.39 18.00 12.41
CA GLN A 206 -10.79 19.42 12.48
C GLN A 206 -11.77 19.82 11.38
N ILE A 207 -11.91 19.00 10.33
CA ILE A 207 -12.91 19.18 9.28
C ILE A 207 -13.86 18.00 9.39
N ASN A 208 -14.96 18.17 10.14
CA ASN A 208 -16.10 17.23 10.12
C ASN A 208 -16.74 17.23 8.71
N VAL A 209 -16.05 16.65 7.73
CA VAL A 209 -16.59 16.41 6.41
C VAL A 209 -17.51 15.20 6.55
N ASN A 210 -18.81 15.45 6.57
CA ASN A 210 -19.78 14.38 6.44
C ASN A 210 -19.48 13.64 5.12
N PRO A 211 -19.25 12.31 5.13
CA PRO A 211 -18.92 11.55 3.92
C PRO A 211 -19.94 11.74 2.79
N SER A 212 -21.20 12.03 3.14
CA SER A 212 -22.28 12.33 2.19
C SER A 212 -22.06 13.61 1.36
N ILE A 213 -21.13 14.48 1.74
CA ILE A 213 -20.79 15.72 1.02
C ILE A 213 -19.71 15.47 -0.06
N ILE A 214 -18.95 14.37 0.06
CA ILE A 214 -17.91 14.01 -0.90
C ILE A 214 -18.56 13.37 -2.13
N VAL A 215 -18.97 14.22 -3.08
CA VAL A 215 -19.64 13.81 -4.32
C VAL A 215 -18.66 13.36 -5.42
N ASN A 216 -17.39 13.72 -5.31
CA ASN A 216 -16.39 13.41 -6.34
C ASN A 216 -15.05 13.02 -5.72
N THR A 217 -14.70 11.74 -5.85
CA THR A 217 -13.42 11.16 -5.44
C THR A 217 -12.46 10.97 -6.61
N THR A 218 -12.74 11.56 -7.77
CA THR A 218 -11.90 11.43 -8.96
C THR A 218 -10.63 12.25 -8.78
N PRO A 219 -9.45 11.62 -8.78
CA PRO A 219 -8.19 12.35 -8.63
C PRO A 219 -7.95 13.27 -9.83
N LYS A 220 -7.42 14.46 -9.55
CA LYS A 220 -6.96 15.40 -10.56
C LYS A 220 -5.51 15.09 -10.89
N PHE A 221 -5.25 14.76 -12.14
CA PHE A 221 -3.89 14.52 -12.63
C PHE A 221 -3.27 15.82 -13.11
N SER A 222 -2.00 16.00 -12.79
CA SER A 222 -1.14 17.07 -13.30
C SER A 222 0.14 16.46 -13.86
N TYR A 223 0.62 16.95 -15.00
CA TYR A 223 1.82 16.40 -15.64
C TYR A 223 3.01 17.34 -15.52
N LYS A 224 4.15 16.78 -15.13
CA LYS A 224 5.42 17.48 -15.00
C LYS A 224 6.53 16.79 -15.78
N THR A 225 7.56 17.53 -16.11
CA THR A 225 8.79 16.99 -16.71
C THR A 225 9.98 17.42 -15.87
N ARG A 226 10.89 16.48 -15.61
CA ARG A 226 12.16 16.80 -14.94
C ARG A 226 12.98 17.74 -15.82
N LYS A 227 13.30 18.91 -15.29
CA LYS A 227 14.36 19.74 -15.84
C LYS A 227 15.70 19.23 -15.33
N SER A 228 16.77 19.54 -16.09
CA SER A 228 18.14 19.30 -15.63
C SER A 228 18.35 20.01 -14.29
N THR A 229 18.63 19.25 -13.24
CA THR A 229 18.94 19.78 -11.92
C THR A 229 20.30 20.44 -11.98
N ARG A 230 20.36 21.75 -11.67
CA ARG A 230 21.64 22.45 -11.46
C ARG A 230 22.05 22.25 -10.00
N TYR A 231 23.12 21.51 -9.77
CA TYR A 231 23.73 21.43 -8.45
C TYR A 231 24.68 22.61 -8.28
N VAL A 232 24.53 23.34 -7.18
CA VAL A 232 25.49 24.37 -6.76
C VAL A 232 26.09 23.87 -5.46
N ILE A 233 27.38 23.55 -5.48
CA ILE A 233 28.14 23.20 -4.28
C ILE A 233 28.75 24.49 -3.78
N ILE A 234 28.37 24.89 -2.56
CA ILE A 234 28.98 26.00 -1.86
C ILE A 234 29.97 25.38 -0.88
N ILE A 235 31.25 25.59 -1.14
CA ILE A 235 32.33 25.15 -0.24
C ILE A 235 32.81 26.41 0.46
N ASP A 236 32.73 26.40 1.79
CA ASP A 236 33.35 27.44 2.59
C ASP A 236 34.87 27.27 2.56
N GLU A 237 35.60 28.35 2.38
CA GLU A 237 37.07 28.36 2.33
C GLU A 237 37.60 29.22 3.50
N THR A 238 37.16 28.90 4.70
CA THR A 238 37.62 29.54 5.94
C THR A 238 38.92 28.90 6.45
N LEU A 239 39.71 29.72 7.15
CA LEU A 239 40.98 29.31 7.78
C LEU A 239 40.78 28.14 8.78
N ASP A 240 39.61 28.04 9.39
CA ASP A 240 39.24 26.96 10.31
C ASP A 240 39.15 25.58 9.62
N MET A 241 38.85 25.54 8.31
CA MET A 241 38.85 24.31 7.51
C MET A 241 40.25 23.88 7.04
N GLN A 242 41.28 24.72 7.22
CA GLN A 242 42.67 24.43 6.86
C GLN A 242 43.54 23.99 8.05
N LEU A 243 43.01 24.04 9.27
CA LEU A 243 43.70 23.52 10.45
C LEU A 243 43.61 22.00 10.48
N ARG A 244 44.67 21.36 9.98
CA ARG A 244 44.96 19.92 10.11
C ARG A 244 45.91 19.65 11.28
#